data_AF-A0A350Y5W0-F1
#
_entry.id   AF-A0A350Y5W0-F1
#
_cell.length_a   1.000
_cell.length_b   1.000
_cell.length_c   1.000
_cell.angle_alpha   90.00
_cell.angle_beta   90.00
_cell.angle_gamma   90.00
#
_symmetry.space_group_name_H-M   'P 1'
#
loop_
_entity.id
_entity.type
_entity.pdbx_description
1 polymer ?
#
loop_
_entity_poly.entity_id
_entity_poly.type
_entity_poly.pdbx_seq_one_letter_code
_entity_poly.pdbx_strand_id
1 'polypeptide(L)'
;MQEGFNNSPGIRLFYYLGEVEILAVSQNHELFSRTIAGLLFDYFVEKGIEFYPTGSFTQEKEGVASAQADESYCIGTLKKTPDLSIEVVFTSGTLSKLKRYQELGVPEVWFWEDGLLTLHHLRADGYERIYHSEVLPDLDIDLLTRCLLMTSRVEAVREFRRAISQGQ
;
A
#
# COMPACT_ATOMS: atom_id res chain seq x y z
N MET A 1 24.04 -14.67 -7.33
CA MET A 1 22.64 -14.93 -6.92
C MET A 1 21.63 -13.93 -7.48
N GLN A 2 22.05 -12.79 -8.04
CA GLN A 2 21.14 -11.74 -8.53
C GLN A 2 20.55 -12.02 -9.94
N GLU A 3 21.18 -12.88 -10.74
CA GLU A 3 20.77 -13.12 -12.15
C GLU A 3 19.68 -14.18 -12.33
N GLY A 4 19.40 -15.03 -11.33
CA GLY A 4 18.55 -16.21 -11.52
C GLY A 4 17.04 -15.96 -11.55
N PHE A 5 16.58 -14.81 -11.06
CA PHE A 5 15.16 -14.58 -10.76
C PHE A 5 14.55 -13.36 -11.47
N ASN A 6 15.34 -12.61 -12.25
CA ASN A 6 14.87 -11.44 -13.00
C ASN A 6 13.86 -11.77 -14.11
N ASN A 7 13.65 -13.06 -14.44
CA ASN A 7 12.84 -13.50 -15.59
C ASN A 7 11.65 -14.41 -15.22
N SER A 8 11.25 -14.49 -13.95
CA SER A 8 10.07 -15.25 -13.53
C SER A 8 8.88 -14.33 -13.27
N PRO A 9 7.83 -14.35 -14.11
CA PRO A 9 6.63 -13.55 -13.88
C PRO A 9 6.02 -13.89 -12.51
N GLY A 10 5.76 -12.88 -11.69
CA GLY A 10 5.11 -13.04 -10.38
C GLY A 10 6.04 -13.34 -9.19
N ILE A 11 7.37 -13.26 -9.38
CA ILE A 11 8.34 -13.32 -8.27
C ILE A 11 8.76 -11.90 -7.87
N ARG A 12 8.56 -11.55 -6.61
CA ARG A 12 9.12 -10.33 -5.98
C ARG A 12 10.25 -10.70 -5.01
N LEU A 13 11.33 -9.94 -5.03
CA LEU A 13 12.52 -10.13 -4.19
C LEU A 13 12.70 -8.94 -3.26
N PHE A 14 12.90 -9.22 -1.98
CA PHE A 14 13.18 -8.20 -0.96
C PHE A 14 14.41 -8.59 -0.16
N TYR A 15 15.12 -7.60 0.39
CA TYR A 15 16.25 -7.85 1.29
C TYR A 15 16.19 -6.97 2.55
N TYR A 16 16.59 -7.54 3.69
CA TYR A 16 16.80 -6.80 4.94
C TYR A 16 17.89 -7.49 5.77
N LEU A 17 18.96 -6.76 6.11
CA LEU A 17 20.10 -7.27 6.90
C LEU A 17 20.69 -8.60 6.39
N GLY A 18 20.71 -8.81 5.07
CA GLY A 18 21.27 -10.01 4.44
C GLY A 18 20.29 -11.18 4.25
N GLU A 19 19.06 -11.08 4.77
CA GLU A 19 17.97 -12.04 4.52
C GLU A 19 17.24 -11.69 3.23
N VAL A 20 16.97 -12.69 2.37
CA VAL A 20 16.22 -12.54 1.11
C VAL A 20 14.84 -13.18 1.24
N GLU A 21 13.80 -12.42 0.90
CA GLU A 21 12.40 -12.87 0.91
C GLU A 21 11.89 -12.99 -0.54
N ILE A 22 11.33 -14.16 -0.91
CA ILE A 22 10.73 -14.44 -2.23
C ILE A 22 9.23 -14.65 -2.04
N LEU A 23 8.39 -13.82 -2.68
CA LEU A 23 6.93 -13.96 -2.61
C LEU A 23 6.37 -14.42 -3.96
N ALA A 24 5.50 -15.45 -3.91
CA ALA A 24 4.63 -15.84 -5.01
C ALA A 24 3.25 -15.21 -4.80
N VAL A 25 2.79 -14.44 -5.80
CA VAL A 25 1.53 -13.68 -5.69
C VAL A 25 0.32 -14.59 -5.90
N SER A 26 -0.63 -14.60 -4.95
CA SER A 26 -1.87 -15.36 -5.08
C SER A 26 -2.96 -14.57 -5.82
N GLN A 27 -3.95 -15.26 -6.40
CA GLN A 27 -5.08 -14.60 -7.07
C GLN A 27 -5.85 -13.66 -6.12
N ASN A 28 -5.99 -14.02 -4.84
CA ASN A 28 -6.62 -13.16 -3.85
C ASN A 28 -5.78 -11.91 -3.57
N HIS A 29 -4.45 -12.04 -3.54
CA HIS A 29 -3.56 -10.90 -3.36
C HIS A 29 -3.70 -9.88 -4.49
N GLU A 30 -3.63 -10.33 -5.75
CA GLU A 30 -3.88 -9.46 -6.89
C GLU A 30 -5.26 -8.82 -6.82
N LEU A 31 -6.30 -9.60 -6.48
CA LEU A 31 -7.66 -9.08 -6.38
C LEU A 31 -7.77 -7.91 -5.39
N PHE A 32 -7.24 -8.05 -4.18
CA PHE A 32 -7.31 -6.99 -3.18
C PHE A 32 -6.41 -5.81 -3.54
N SER A 33 -5.17 -6.04 -3.99
CA SER A 33 -4.26 -4.98 -4.41
C SER A 33 -4.89 -4.13 -5.54
N ARG A 34 -5.43 -4.77 -6.59
CA ARG A 34 -6.08 -4.06 -7.70
C ARG A 34 -7.38 -3.38 -7.29
N THR A 35 -8.14 -3.96 -6.35
CA THR A 35 -9.37 -3.33 -5.84
C THR A 35 -9.05 -2.09 -5.01
N ILE A 36 -8.05 -2.16 -4.12
CA ILE A 36 -7.57 -1.00 -3.33
C ILE A 36 -7.15 0.12 -4.28
N ALA A 37 -6.32 -0.20 -5.29
CA ALA A 37 -5.88 0.78 -6.27
C ALA A 37 -7.04 1.47 -6.99
N GLY A 38 -8.03 0.69 -7.47
CA GLY A 38 -9.20 1.24 -8.17
C GLY A 38 -10.05 2.16 -7.29
N LEU A 39 -10.29 1.78 -6.04
CA LEU A 39 -11.06 2.62 -5.10
C LEU A 39 -10.30 3.90 -4.75
N LEU A 40 -8.98 3.82 -4.52
CA LEU A 40 -8.17 5.01 -4.26
C LEU A 40 -8.10 5.95 -5.47
N PHE A 41 -8.05 5.42 -6.69
CA PHE A 41 -8.10 6.26 -7.89
C PHE A 41 -9.43 7.02 -8.00
N ASP A 42 -10.55 6.34 -7.74
CA ASP A 42 -11.86 6.99 -7.68
C ASP A 42 -11.89 8.08 -6.60
N TYR A 43 -11.32 7.82 -5.42
CA TYR A 43 -11.20 8.80 -4.34
C TYR A 43 -10.38 10.02 -4.76
N PHE A 44 -9.18 9.81 -5.32
CA PHE A 44 -8.30 10.90 -5.74
C PHE A 44 -8.97 11.79 -6.79
N VAL A 45 -9.61 11.18 -7.80
CA VAL A 45 -10.32 11.91 -8.84
C VAL A 45 -11.48 12.70 -8.26
N GLU A 46 -12.31 12.10 -7.41
CA GLU A 46 -13.46 12.77 -6.80
C GLU A 46 -13.04 13.95 -5.91
N LYS A 47 -11.95 13.79 -5.15
CA LYS A 47 -11.44 14.82 -4.24
C LYS A 47 -10.50 15.83 -4.91
N GLY A 48 -10.21 15.68 -6.21
CA GLY A 48 -9.28 16.56 -6.93
C GLY A 48 -7.85 16.50 -6.40
N ILE A 49 -7.43 15.33 -5.89
CA ILE A 49 -6.09 15.09 -5.36
C ILE A 49 -5.20 14.62 -6.51
N GLU A 50 -4.17 15.39 -6.84
CA GLU A 50 -3.13 14.94 -7.76
C GLU A 50 -2.30 13.83 -7.12
N PHE A 51 -2.04 12.75 -7.87
CA PHE A 51 -1.34 11.57 -7.37
C PHE A 51 -0.48 10.90 -8.45
N TYR A 52 0.57 10.20 -8.01
CA TYR A 52 1.46 9.43 -8.87
C TYR A 52 1.61 8.01 -8.33
N PRO A 53 1.09 6.98 -9.03
CA PRO A 53 1.23 5.59 -8.60
C PRO A 53 2.67 5.08 -8.81
N THR A 54 3.25 4.48 -7.78
CA THR A 54 4.64 3.98 -7.73
C THR A 54 4.76 2.55 -7.20
N GLY A 55 3.66 1.79 -7.07
CA GLY A 55 3.66 0.44 -6.46
C GLY A 55 4.64 -0.56 -7.11
N SER A 56 4.84 -0.48 -8.42
CA SER A 56 5.79 -1.37 -9.13
C SER A 56 7.25 -0.89 -9.08
N PHE A 57 7.52 0.24 -8.44
CA PHE A 57 8.87 0.80 -8.35
C PHE A 57 9.54 0.37 -7.05
N THR A 58 10.75 -0.18 -7.15
CA THR A 58 11.55 -0.54 -5.97
C THR A 58 12.07 0.71 -5.29
N GLN A 59 11.72 0.87 -4.02
CA GLN A 59 12.29 1.87 -3.14
C GLN A 59 13.53 1.31 -2.46
N GLU A 60 14.65 2.03 -2.58
CA GLU A 60 15.95 1.54 -2.14
C GLU A 60 16.78 2.60 -1.44
N LYS A 61 17.37 2.17 -0.33
CA LYS A 61 18.50 2.78 0.35
C LYS A 61 19.63 1.75 0.31
N GLU A 62 20.51 1.93 -0.67
CA GLU A 62 21.56 0.96 -1.02
C GLU A 62 22.33 0.46 0.21
N GLY A 63 22.46 -0.87 0.32
CA GLY A 63 23.15 -1.53 1.44
C GLY A 63 22.40 -1.51 2.78
N VAL A 64 21.23 -0.89 2.86
CA VAL A 64 20.44 -0.77 4.10
C VAL A 64 19.09 -1.48 3.96
N ALA A 65 18.27 -1.07 2.99
CA ALA A 65 16.93 -1.61 2.81
C ALA A 65 16.43 -1.42 1.38
N SER A 66 15.62 -2.39 0.91
CA SER A 66 14.76 -2.20 -0.25
C SER A 66 13.35 -2.69 0.03
N ALA A 67 12.37 -2.05 -0.59
CA ALA A 67 10.97 -2.47 -0.53
C ALA A 67 10.26 -2.14 -1.85
N GLN A 68 9.32 -2.98 -2.23
CA GLN A 68 8.40 -2.77 -3.33
C GLN A 68 7.00 -3.07 -2.82
N ALA A 69 6.23 -2.01 -2.58
CA ALA A 69 4.87 -2.12 -2.07
C ALA A 69 3.94 -2.81 -3.08
N ASP A 70 2.77 -3.26 -2.64
CA ASP A 70 1.73 -3.71 -3.56
C ASP A 70 1.09 -2.54 -4.28
N GLU A 71 0.89 -1.45 -3.54
CA GLU A 71 0.54 -0.12 -4.06
C GLU A 71 1.37 0.95 -3.34
N SER A 72 1.71 2.03 -4.03
CA SER A 72 2.27 3.21 -3.38
C SER A 72 1.98 4.47 -4.18
N TYR A 73 1.90 5.61 -3.51
CA TYR A 73 1.49 6.87 -4.11
C TYR A 73 2.34 8.04 -3.61
N CYS A 74 2.81 8.88 -4.54
CA CYS A 74 3.23 10.23 -4.21
C CYS A 74 2.03 11.17 -4.40
N ILE A 75 1.72 11.97 -3.39
CA ILE A 75 0.60 12.91 -3.39
C ILE A 75 1.09 14.32 -3.76
N GLY A 76 0.38 14.98 -4.67
CA GLY A 76 0.65 16.32 -5.19
C GLY A 76 1.77 16.38 -6.23
N THR A 77 2.92 15.76 -5.96
CA THR A 77 4.08 15.76 -6.85
C THR A 77 4.80 14.42 -6.82
N LEU A 78 5.45 14.03 -7.92
CA LEU A 78 6.32 12.85 -7.94
C LEU A 78 7.55 13.06 -7.04
N LYS A 79 7.82 12.12 -6.14
CA LYS A 79 8.91 12.14 -5.15
C LYS A 79 9.72 10.86 -5.26
N LYS A 80 10.92 10.87 -4.66
CA LYS A 80 11.73 9.65 -4.54
C LYS A 80 11.05 8.66 -3.59
N THR A 81 10.70 9.12 -2.40
CA THR A 81 9.95 8.35 -1.40
C THR A 81 8.47 8.66 -1.54
N PRO A 82 7.59 7.64 -1.63
CA PRO A 82 6.16 7.86 -1.73
C PRO A 82 5.62 8.34 -0.38
N ASP A 83 4.51 9.04 -0.40
CA ASP A 83 3.84 9.48 0.83
C ASP A 83 3.11 8.31 1.50
N LEU A 84 2.58 7.39 0.68
CA LEU A 84 1.81 6.23 1.11
C LEU A 84 2.32 4.95 0.45
N SER A 85 2.56 3.90 1.23
CA SER A 85 2.75 2.52 0.76
C SER A 85 1.67 1.61 1.33
N ILE A 86 1.19 0.65 0.54
CA ILE A 86 0.16 -0.31 0.95
C ILE A 86 0.64 -1.72 0.63
N GLU A 87 0.46 -2.61 1.60
CA GLU A 87 0.85 -4.01 1.57
C GLU A 87 -0.40 -4.88 1.77
N VAL A 88 -0.58 -5.87 0.91
CA VAL A 88 -1.61 -6.90 1.03
C VAL A 88 -0.94 -8.14 1.61
N VAL A 89 -1.29 -8.49 2.85
CA VAL A 89 -0.58 -9.50 3.64
C VAL A 89 -1.47 -10.71 3.88
N PHE A 90 -0.98 -11.89 3.51
CA PHE A 90 -1.60 -13.19 3.80
C PHE A 90 -0.71 -14.10 4.66
N THR A 91 0.52 -13.66 4.92
CA THR A 91 1.55 -14.41 5.64
C THR A 91 2.21 -13.48 6.63
N SER A 92 2.61 -14.00 7.79
CA SER A 92 3.31 -13.21 8.82
C SER A 92 4.50 -12.43 8.25
N GLY A 93 4.69 -11.18 8.65
CA GLY A 93 5.83 -10.36 8.19
C GLY A 93 5.68 -8.85 8.36
N THR A 94 4.52 -8.36 8.82
CA THR A 94 4.21 -6.93 8.97
C THR A 94 5.29 -6.14 9.72
N LEU A 95 5.82 -6.67 10.83
CA LEU A 95 6.85 -6.00 11.61
C LEU A 95 8.21 -5.86 10.89
N SER A 96 8.61 -6.84 10.07
CA SER A 96 9.86 -6.72 9.29
C SER A 96 9.69 -5.72 8.15
N LYS A 97 8.52 -5.70 7.50
CA LYS A 97 8.16 -4.70 6.49
C LYS A 97 8.18 -3.27 7.05
N LEU A 98 7.59 -3.04 8.23
CA LEU A 98 7.62 -1.73 8.89
C LEU A 98 9.06 -1.23 9.13
N LYS A 99 9.97 -2.11 9.59
CA LYS A 99 11.38 -1.75 9.76
C LYS A 99 12.05 -1.36 8.45
N ARG A 100 11.77 -2.07 7.34
CA ARG A 100 12.27 -1.69 6.00
C ARG A 100 11.74 -0.32 5.59
N TYR A 101 10.44 -0.09 5.71
CA TYR A 101 9.84 1.20 5.36
C TYR A 101 10.30 2.35 6.25
N GLN A 102 10.70 2.07 7.49
CA GLN A 102 11.26 3.07 8.41
C GLN A 102 12.64 3.51 7.92
N GLU A 103 13.49 2.57 7.49
CA GLU A 103 14.79 2.89 6.90
C GLU A 103 14.68 3.68 5.59
N LEU A 104 13.61 3.42 4.83
CA LEU A 104 13.30 4.11 3.57
C LEU A 104 12.60 5.46 3.77
N GLY A 105 12.12 5.75 4.99
CA GLY A 105 11.49 7.03 5.34
C GLY A 105 10.10 7.24 4.74
N VAL A 106 9.35 6.17 4.45
CA VAL A 106 7.96 6.31 3.97
C VAL A 106 7.11 6.93 5.10
N PRO A 107 6.33 7.99 4.86
CA PRO A 107 5.53 8.62 5.91
C PRO A 107 4.43 7.71 6.44
N GLU A 108 3.64 7.10 5.57
CA GLU A 108 2.49 6.28 5.97
C GLU A 108 2.50 4.91 5.27
N VAL A 109 2.25 3.84 6.03
CA VAL A 109 2.19 2.47 5.52
C VAL A 109 0.91 1.80 5.98
N TRP A 110 0.18 1.20 5.04
CA TRP A 110 -1.04 0.45 5.31
C TRP A 110 -0.83 -1.04 5.07
N PHE A 111 -1.42 -1.87 5.91
CA PHE A 111 -1.49 -3.31 5.72
C PHE A 111 -2.94 -3.74 5.65
N TRP A 112 -3.30 -4.37 4.54
CA TRP A 112 -4.52 -5.15 4.42
C TRP A 112 -4.23 -6.59 4.86
N GLU A 113 -4.74 -6.97 6.03
CA GLU A 113 -4.52 -8.28 6.63
C GLU A 113 -5.82 -8.75 7.30
N ASP A 114 -6.22 -10.01 7.07
CA ASP A 114 -7.40 -10.64 7.68
C ASP A 114 -8.70 -9.82 7.62
N GLY A 115 -8.90 -9.08 6.52
CA GLY A 115 -10.11 -8.27 6.31
C GLY A 115 -10.11 -6.91 7.01
N LEU A 116 -8.97 -6.50 7.58
CA LEU A 116 -8.79 -5.22 8.25
C LEU A 116 -7.70 -4.40 7.55
N LEU A 117 -7.94 -3.09 7.42
CA LEU A 117 -6.90 -2.14 7.05
C LEU A 117 -6.23 -1.58 8.30
N THR A 118 -4.91 -1.77 8.41
CA THR A 118 -4.11 -1.22 9.50
C THR A 118 -3.10 -0.20 8.99
N LEU A 119 -3.22 1.03 9.47
CA LEU A 119 -2.43 2.19 9.12
C LEU A 119 -1.36 2.47 10.18
N HIS A 120 -0.17 2.81 9.71
CA HIS A 120 0.96 3.22 10.53
C HIS A 120 1.57 4.49 9.98
N HIS A 121 1.87 5.45 10.85
CA HIS A 121 2.61 6.66 10.47
C HIS A 121 3.98 6.69 11.10
N LEU A 122 5.00 7.07 10.32
CA LEU A 122 6.37 7.22 10.77
C LEU A 122 6.51 8.48 11.63
N ARG A 123 6.95 8.31 12.87
CA ARG A 123 7.32 9.39 13.80
C ARG A 123 8.83 9.40 14.03
N ALA A 124 9.29 10.30 14.90
CA ALA A 124 10.70 10.40 15.28
C ALA A 124 11.26 9.06 15.84
N ASP A 125 10.46 8.35 16.63
CA ASP A 125 10.88 7.10 17.29
C ASP A 125 10.49 5.82 16.52
N GLY A 126 9.98 5.97 15.28
CA GLY A 126 9.52 4.87 14.44
C GLY A 126 8.02 4.92 14.16
N TYR A 127 7.48 3.83 13.62
CA TYR A 127 6.07 3.77 13.27
C TYR A 127 5.15 3.62 14.47
N GLU A 128 4.10 4.43 14.49
CA GLU A 128 2.97 4.28 15.40
C GLU A 128 1.70 3.88 14.65
N ARG A 129 0.77 3.19 15.33
CA ARG A 129 -0.53 2.84 14.78
C ARG A 129 -1.43 4.08 14.79
N ILE A 130 -2.04 4.41 13.66
CA ILE A 130 -3.02 5.49 13.51
C ILE A 130 -4.38 4.95 13.07
N TYR A 131 -5.47 5.67 13.37
CA TYR A 131 -6.84 5.24 13.04
C TYR A 131 -7.48 6.06 11.91
N HIS A 132 -6.85 7.17 11.54
CA HIS A 132 -7.21 8.00 10.40
C HIS A 132 -5.94 8.25 9.61
N SER A 133 -6.03 8.31 8.29
CA SER A 133 -4.88 8.65 7.46
C SER A 133 -4.48 10.10 7.68
N GLU A 134 -3.18 10.37 7.76
CA GLU A 134 -2.67 11.74 7.77
C GLU A 134 -2.27 12.18 6.36
N VAL A 135 -1.92 11.23 5.48
CA VAL A 135 -1.70 11.49 4.05
C VAL A 135 -3.02 11.78 3.32
N LEU A 136 -4.13 11.12 3.70
CA LEU A 136 -5.47 11.27 3.10
C LEU A 136 -6.51 11.54 4.20
N PRO A 137 -6.51 12.75 4.81
CA PRO A 137 -7.28 13.04 6.02
C PRO A 137 -8.80 12.90 5.89
N ASP A 138 -9.34 13.10 4.68
CA ASP A 138 -10.78 13.04 4.43
C ASP A 138 -11.24 11.65 3.95
N LEU A 139 -10.35 10.65 3.92
CA LEU A 139 -10.70 9.30 3.51
C LEU A 139 -11.31 8.53 4.69
N ASP A 140 -12.58 8.13 4.54
CA ASP A 140 -13.22 7.18 5.45
C ASP A 140 -12.63 5.77 5.25
N ILE A 141 -11.73 5.39 6.15
CA ILE A 141 -11.07 4.08 6.17
C ILE A 141 -12.05 2.94 6.42
N ASP A 142 -13.11 3.18 7.20
CA ASP A 142 -14.13 2.17 7.47
C ASP A 142 -14.96 1.93 6.22
N LEU A 143 -15.32 2.98 5.48
CA LEU A 143 -15.95 2.86 4.16
C LEU A 143 -15.08 2.07 3.19
N LEU A 144 -13.79 2.41 3.07
CA LEU A 144 -12.86 1.69 2.20
C LEU A 144 -12.82 0.19 2.58
N THR A 145 -12.66 -0.11 3.87
CA THR A 145 -12.63 -1.48 4.40
C THR A 145 -13.93 -2.24 4.11
N ARG A 146 -15.09 -1.62 4.33
CA ARG A 146 -16.40 -2.22 4.02
C ARG A 146 -16.51 -2.56 2.53
N CYS A 147 -16.13 -1.64 1.64
CA CYS A 147 -16.17 -1.86 0.20
C CYS A 147 -15.22 -3.00 -0.25
N LEU A 148 -14.04 -3.12 0.36
CA LEU A 148 -13.12 -4.23 0.10
C LEU A 148 -13.69 -5.60 0.48
N LEU A 149 -14.54 -5.67 1.50
CA LEU A 149 -15.20 -6.90 1.95
C LEU A 149 -16.44 -7.28 1.12
N MET A 150 -16.95 -6.39 0.26
CA MET A 150 -18.13 -6.69 -0.56
C MET A 150 -17.83 -7.77 -1.61
N THR A 151 -18.74 -8.74 -1.74
CA THR A 151 -18.63 -9.83 -2.72
C THR A 151 -18.64 -9.32 -4.17
N SER A 152 -19.53 -8.37 -4.47
CA SER A 152 -19.60 -7.75 -5.79
C SER A 152 -18.66 -6.56 -5.88
N ARG A 153 -17.63 -6.66 -6.72
CA ARG A 153 -16.67 -5.56 -6.96
C ARG A 153 -17.31 -4.37 -7.65
N VAL A 154 -18.32 -4.61 -8.50
CA VAL A 154 -19.07 -3.54 -9.15
C VAL A 154 -19.89 -2.76 -8.13
N GLU A 155 -20.56 -3.45 -7.20
CA GLU A 155 -21.30 -2.77 -6.13
C GLU A 155 -20.37 -2.07 -5.15
N ALA A 156 -19.20 -2.65 -4.84
CA ALA A 156 -18.17 -2.00 -4.03
C ALA A 156 -17.76 -0.63 -4.60
N VAL A 157 -17.45 -0.58 -5.90
CA VAL A 157 -17.08 0.67 -6.58
C VAL A 157 -18.24 1.66 -6.60
N ARG A 158 -19.47 1.21 -6.89
CA ARG A 158 -20.66 2.09 -6.90
C ARG A 158 -20.95 2.69 -5.54
N GLU A 159 -20.91 1.87 -4.49
CA GLU A 159 -21.16 2.30 -3.12
C GLU A 159 -20.09 3.28 -2.65
N PHE A 160 -18.82 2.95 -2.91
CA PHE A 160 -17.69 3.82 -2.58
C PHE A 160 -17.84 5.19 -3.26
N ARG A 161 -18.02 5.23 -4.59
CA ARG A 161 -18.23 6.46 -5.38
C ARG A 161 -19.41 7.30 -4.88
N ARG A 162 -20.53 6.67 -4.52
CA ARG A 162 -21.69 7.37 -3.96
C ARG A 162 -21.33 8.04 -2.63
N ALA A 163 -20.65 7.32 -1.75
CA ALA A 163 -20.33 7.85 -0.43
C ALA A 163 -19.30 8.98 -0.48
N ILE A 164 -18.26 8.88 -1.33
CA ILE A 164 -17.23 9.92 -1.44
C ILE A 164 -17.72 11.21 -2.10
N SER A 165 -18.77 11.14 -2.93
CA SER A 165 -19.41 12.29 -3.59
C SER A 165 -20.46 12.99 -2.72
N GLN A 166 -21.05 12.29 -1.74
CA GLN A 166 -22.07 12.84 -0.84
C GLN A 166 -21.51 13.58 0.39
N GLY A 167 -20.20 13.53 0.62
CA GLY A 167 -19.51 14.26 1.69
C GLY A 167 -19.05 15.68 1.31
N GLN A 168 -19.77 16.37 0.42
CA GLN A 168 -19.56 17.79 0.08
C GLN A 168 -20.56 18.69 0.81
#